data_AF-A0A527FFN7-F1
#
_entry.id   AF-A0A527FFN7-F1
#
_cell.length_a   1.000
_cell.length_b   1.000
_cell.length_c   1.000
_cell.angle_alpha   90.00
_cell.angle_beta   90.00
_cell.angle_gamma   90.00
#
_symmetry.space_group_name_H-M   'P 1'
#
loop_
_entity.id
_entity.type
_entity.pdbx_description
1 polymer ?
#
loop_
_entity_poly.entity_id
_entity_poly.type
_entity_poly.pdbx_seq_one_letter_code
_entity_poly.pdbx_strand_id
1 'polypeptide(L)' 'LQAKSELLRRMSADDFARLKPHLASVFLELRAPLETAGEKIEAVYFLESGLASVVARTSAATEAEVGIIG' A
#
# COMPACT_ATOMS: atom_id res chain seq x y z
N LEU A 1 -11.38 -14.87 -3.50
CA LEU A 1 -10.23 -14.14 -2.92
C LEU A 1 -10.27 -14.31 -1.41
N GLN A 2 -9.42 -15.19 -0.89
CA GLN A 2 -9.03 -15.15 0.52
C GLN A 2 -7.96 -14.06 0.62
N ALA A 3 -8.14 -13.05 1.48
CA ALA A 3 -7.15 -11.98 1.62
C ALA A 3 -5.87 -12.53 2.26
N LYS A 4 -4.72 -12.28 1.63
CA LYS A 4 -3.41 -12.68 2.18
C LYS A 4 -2.81 -11.63 3.11
N SER A 5 -3.24 -10.38 2.98
CA SER A 5 -2.85 -9.31 3.90
C SER A 5 -3.29 -9.63 5.33
N GLU A 6 -2.35 -9.64 6.28
CA GLU A 6 -2.64 -9.85 7.70
C GLU A 6 -3.59 -8.80 8.28
N LEU A 7 -3.55 -7.57 7.76
CA LEU A 7 -4.47 -6.51 8.18
C LEU A 7 -5.91 -6.83 7.77
N LEU A 8 -6.12 -7.21 6.51
CA LEU A 8 -7.45 -7.58 6.01
C LEU A 8 -7.99 -8.82 6.73
N ARG A 9 -7.12 -9.76 7.09
CA ARG A 9 -7.49 -10.98 7.82
C ARG A 9 -7.97 -10.73 9.25
N ARG A 10 -7.63 -9.58 9.85
CA ARG A 10 -8.08 -9.19 11.20
C ARG A 10 -9.44 -8.50 11.20
N MET A 11 -9.96 -8.13 10.03
CA MET A 11 -11.29 -7.54 9.92
C MET A 11 -12.38 -8.57 10.20
N SER A 12 -13.52 -8.10 10.73
CA SER A 12 -14.72 -8.92 10.79
C SER A 12 -15.15 -9.34 9.38
N ALA A 13 -15.87 -10.47 9.27
CA ALA A 13 -16.37 -10.94 7.99
C ALA A 13 -17.31 -9.91 7.33
N ASP A 14 -18.12 -9.22 8.13
CA ASP A 14 -19.09 -8.22 7.66
C ASP A 14 -18.39 -6.97 7.12
N ASP A 15 -17.35 -6.47 7.82
CA ASP A 15 -16.59 -5.32 7.33
C ASP A 15 -15.78 -5.68 6.08
N PHE A 16 -15.17 -6.87 6.05
CA PHE A 16 -14.46 -7.33 4.86
C PHE A 16 -15.40 -7.49 3.66
N ALA A 17 -16.63 -7.98 3.88
CA ALA A 17 -17.62 -8.11 2.82
C ALA A 17 -18.02 -6.76 2.20
N ARG A 18 -18.03 -5.68 2.99
CA ARG A 18 -18.27 -4.30 2.50
C ARG A 18 -17.10 -3.75 1.70
N LEU A 19 -15.86 -4.08 2.07
CA LEU A 19 -14.66 -3.61 1.39
C LEU A 19 -14.37 -4.39 0.10
N LYS A 20 -14.65 -5.70 0.09
CA LYS A 20 -14.32 -6.64 -0.99
C LYS A 20 -14.70 -6.17 -2.41
N PRO A 21 -15.86 -5.53 -2.67
CA PRO A 21 -16.21 -5.06 -4.02
C PRO A 21 -15.27 -3.96 -4.56
N HIS A 22 -14.54 -3.29 -3.69
CA HIS A 22 -13.60 -2.21 -4.03
C HIS A 22 -12.15 -2.69 -4.13
N LEU A 23 -11.88 -3.96 -3.82
CA LEU A 23 -10.54 -4.53 -3.88
C LEU A 23 -10.26 -5.10 -5.26
N ALA A 24 -9.10 -4.74 -5.82
CA ALA A 24 -8.54 -5.33 -7.01
C ALA A 24 -7.18 -5.95 -6.70
N SER A 25 -6.95 -7.17 -7.19
CA SER A 25 -5.62 -7.76 -7.17
C SER A 25 -4.79 -7.13 -8.28
N VAL A 26 -3.67 -6.52 -7.92
CA VAL A 26 -2.76 -5.87 -8.86
C VAL A 26 -1.34 -6.38 -8.67
N PHE A 27 -0.58 -6.45 -9.76
CA PHE A 27 0.85 -6.66 -9.72
C PHE A 27 1.54 -5.30 -9.73
N LEU A 28 2.47 -5.09 -8.80
CA LEU A 28 3.28 -3.87 -8.72
C LEU A 28 4.69 -4.21 -9.20
N GLU A 29 5.15 -3.51 -10.23
CA GLU A 29 6.52 -3.67 -10.72
C GLU A 29 7.54 -3.18 -9.69
N LEU A 30 8.79 -3.66 -9.81
CA LEU A 30 9.88 -3.19 -8.96
C LEU A 30 10.04 -1.68 -9.13
N ARG A 31 10.06 -0.95 -7.99
CA ARG A 31 10.10 0.52 -7.95
C ARG A 31 8.90 1.21 -8.62
N ALA A 32 7.76 0.52 -8.71
CA ALA A 32 6.50 1.18 -9.08
C ALA A 32 6.19 2.32 -8.09
N PRO A 33 5.93 3.54 -8.56
CA PRO A 33 5.49 4.62 -7.69
C PRO A 33 4.07 4.32 -7.18
N LEU A 34 3.90 4.18 -5.86
CA LEU A 34 2.60 3.88 -5.24
C LEU A 34 1.84 5.16 -4.85
N GLU A 35 2.58 6.19 -4.44
CA GLU A 35 2.08 7.51 -4.11
C GLU A 35 3.16 8.55 -4.41
N THR A 36 2.76 9.82 -4.53
CA THR A 36 3.68 10.96 -4.68
C THR A 36 3.35 11.99 -3.63
N ALA A 37 4.38 12.50 -2.95
CA ALA A 37 4.20 13.47 -1.87
C ALA A 37 3.49 14.73 -2.38
N GLY A 38 2.42 15.13 -1.70
CA GLY A 38 1.60 16.29 -2.07
C GLY A 38 0.51 16.01 -3.10
N GLU A 39 0.49 14.82 -3.70
CA GLU A 39 -0.55 14.42 -4.63
C GLU A 39 -1.76 13.79 -3.91
N LYS A 40 -2.91 13.82 -4.58
CA LYS A 40 -4.13 13.19 -4.07
C LYS A 40 -3.95 11.67 -3.97
N ILE A 41 -4.41 11.09 -2.87
CA ILE A 41 -4.46 9.63 -2.71
C ILE A 41 -5.57 9.08 -3.60
N GLU A 42 -5.19 8.27 -4.59
CA GLU A 42 -6.12 7.61 -5.51
C GLU A 42 -6.48 6.18 -5.09
N ALA A 43 -5.58 5.50 -4.37
CA ALA A 43 -5.78 4.12 -3.93
C ALA A 43 -5.04 3.83 -2.62
N VAL A 44 -5.52 2.81 -1.91
CA VAL A 44 -4.85 2.22 -0.73
C VAL A 44 -4.39 0.82 -1.09
N TYR A 45 -3.14 0.50 -0.75
CA TYR A 45 -2.52 -0.79 -1.06
C TYR A 45 -2.44 -1.67 0.19
N PHE A 46 -2.90 -2.91 0.05
CA PHE A 46 -2.69 -3.97 1.03
C PHE A 46 -1.66 -4.95 0.46
N LEU A 47 -0.40 -4.83 0.87
CA LEU A 47 0.65 -5.71 0.34
C LEU A 47 0.40 -7.15 0.77
N GLU A 48 0.33 -8.05 -0.21
CA GLU A 48 0.21 -9.50 0.01
C GLU A 48 1.55 -10.23 -0.14
N SER A 49 2.56 -9.57 -0.74
CA SER A 49 3.93 -10.04 -0.89
C SER A 49 4.85 -8.89 -1.31
N GLY A 50 6.13 -8.97 -0.95
CA GLY A 50 7.11 -7.93 -1.26
C GLY A 50 7.15 -6.82 -0.20
N LEU A 51 7.83 -5.72 -0.52
CA LEU A 51 8.02 -4.57 0.38
C LEU A 51 7.80 -3.28 -0.41
N ALA A 52 7.25 -2.26 0.26
CA ALA A 52 7.28 -0.88 -0.21
C ALA A 52 8.16 -0.05 0.72
N SER A 53 8.94 0.88 0.16
CA SER A 53 9.74 1.85 0.90
C SER A 53 9.13 3.23 0.73
N VAL A 54 9.04 3.98 1.83
CA VAL A 54 8.58 5.36 1.84
C VAL A 54 9.82 6.24 1.99
N VAL A 55 10.05 7.09 1.00
CA VAL A 55 11.16 8.04 0.98
C VAL A 55 10.64 9.46 1.09
N ALA A 56 11.19 10.21 2.03
CA ALA A 56 10.92 11.63 2.21
C ALA A 56 12.07 12.45 1.65
N ARG A 57 11.73 13.56 1.00
CA ARG A 57 12.71 14.55 0.56
C ARG A 57 12.98 15.54 1.69
N THR A 58 14.21 15.57 2.20
CA THR A 58 14.63 16.46 3.30
C THR A 58 15.28 17.75 2.81
N SER A 59 15.79 17.75 1.57
CA SER A 59 16.25 18.93 0.84
C SER A 59 16.16 18.67 -0.67
N ALA A 60 16.40 19.67 -1.52
CA ALA A 60 16.34 19.50 -2.98
C ALA A 60 17.23 18.37 -3.52
N ALA A 61 18.29 17.99 -2.79
CA ALA A 61 19.26 16.97 -3.20
C ALA A 61 19.32 15.75 -2.27
N THR A 62 18.46 15.65 -1.25
CA THR A 62 18.55 14.57 -0.25
C THR A 62 17.21 13.88 -0.06
N GLU A 63 17.23 12.57 -0.26
CA GLU A 63 16.14 11.65 0.04
C GLU A 63 16.54 10.77 1.22
N ALA A 64 15.62 10.58 2.14
CA ALA A 64 15.80 9.74 3.32
C ALA A 64 14.65 8.72 3.38
N GLU A 65 14.97 7.46 3.63
CA GLU A 65 13.93 6.47 3.94
C GLU A 65 13.33 6.81 5.31
N VAL A 66 11.99 6.86 5.35
CA VAL A 66 11.23 7.15 6.56
C VAL A 66 10.33 5.99 6.98
N GLY A 67 10.22 4.95 6.16
CA GLY A 67 9.49 3.75 6.52
C GLY A 67 9.57 2.64 5.49
N ILE A 68 9.26 1.43 5.95
CA ILE A 68 9.08 0.24 5.12
C ILE A 68 7.72 -0.36 5.48
N ILE A 69 6.99 -0.81 4.47
CA ILE A 69 5.66 -1.42 4.58
C ILE A 69 5.72 -2.82 3.96
N GLY A 70 5.23 -3.82 4.68
CA GLY A 70 5.13 -5.22 4.24
C GLY A 70 5.15 -6.22 5.39
#